data_AF-A0A8J3X148-F1
#
_entry.id   AF-A0A8J3X148-F1
#
_cell.length_a   1.000
_cell.length_b   1.000
_cell.length_c   1.000
_cell.angle_alpha   90.00
_cell.angle_beta   90.00
_cell.angle_gamma   90.00
#
_symmetry.space_group_name_H-M   'P 1'
#
loop_
_entity.id
_entity.type
_entity.pdbx_description
1 polymer ?
#
loop_
_entity_poly.entity_id
_entity_poly.type
_entity_poly.pdbx_seq_one_letter_code
_entity_poly.pdbx_strand_id
1 'polypeptide(L)'
;MNGVELPVAPEVALATDLERAAAEWIHPYSQACHLMRARDWLVHIAPDASLEMRLAAMVHDIERMFPGSPAMNMASQPWDDPYYLFAHSLRSAESVGVWLAGQGDAAAGVDEYEVRRLVALHELGGLRGADEVQAGDSLSFLETLAELTRTWVRTGVCSKAKGAEKLHYMADRIRIPAAMKPAAELLEAALEGLDEIDEETK
;
A
#
# COMPACT_ATOMS: atom_id res chain seq x y z
N MET A 1 -13.92 -8.11 25.86
CA MET A 1 -13.90 -8.19 24.38
C MET A 1 -13.16 -9.47 24.05
N ASN A 2 -13.81 -10.40 23.35
CA ASN A 2 -13.16 -11.65 22.93
C ASN A 2 -11.93 -11.28 22.09
N GLY A 3 -10.79 -11.91 22.35
CA GLY A 3 -9.55 -11.71 21.60
C GLY A 3 -9.73 -12.23 20.18
N VAL A 4 -10.38 -11.44 19.32
CA VAL A 4 -10.41 -11.66 17.89
C VAL A 4 -9.00 -11.39 17.40
N GLU A 5 -8.31 -12.47 17.01
CA GLU A 5 -7.02 -12.38 16.36
C GLU A 5 -7.26 -11.77 14.98
N LEU A 6 -6.73 -10.56 14.75
CA LEU A 6 -6.87 -9.89 13.46
C LEU A 6 -6.18 -10.71 12.37
N PRO A 7 -6.71 -10.70 11.14
CA PRO A 7 -6.10 -11.45 10.06
C PRO A 7 -4.74 -10.84 9.73
N VAL A 8 -3.72 -11.68 9.67
CA VAL A 8 -2.33 -11.31 9.36
C VAL A 8 -1.86 -12.26 8.26
N ALA A 9 -1.39 -11.71 7.13
CA ALA A 9 -0.78 -12.52 6.10
C ALA A 9 0.51 -13.18 6.61
N PRO A 10 0.78 -14.45 6.28
CA PRO A 10 2.07 -15.05 6.59
C PRO A 10 3.21 -14.26 5.95
N GLU A 11 4.32 -14.08 6.66
CA GLU A 11 5.54 -13.54 6.06
C GLU A 11 6.03 -14.48 4.95
N VAL A 12 6.40 -13.90 3.81
CA VAL A 12 6.88 -14.67 2.66
C VAL A 12 8.38 -14.45 2.52
N ALA A 13 9.15 -15.53 2.33
CA ALA A 13 10.59 -15.42 2.12
C ALA A 13 10.94 -14.66 0.83
N LEU A 14 12.00 -13.84 0.86
CA LEU A 14 12.52 -13.16 -0.34
C LEU A 14 13.25 -14.17 -1.23
N ALA A 15 12.58 -14.58 -2.31
CA ALA A 15 13.00 -15.73 -3.10
C ALA A 15 14.13 -15.39 -4.09
N THR A 16 14.24 -14.13 -4.52
CA THR A 16 15.21 -13.70 -5.53
C THR A 16 16.19 -12.67 -4.99
N ASP A 17 17.34 -12.52 -5.67
CA ASP A 17 18.29 -11.43 -5.38
C ASP A 17 17.65 -10.06 -5.57
N LEU A 18 16.75 -9.92 -6.54
CA LEU A 18 16.04 -8.68 -6.80
C LEU A 18 15.03 -8.32 -5.70
N GLU A 19 14.31 -9.30 -5.14
CA GLU A 19 13.45 -9.06 -3.97
C GLU A 19 14.28 -8.65 -2.76
N ARG A 20 15.49 -9.22 -2.57
CA ARG A 20 16.41 -8.78 -1.52
C ARG A 20 16.90 -7.35 -1.75
N ALA A 21 17.31 -7.03 -2.97
CA ALA A 21 17.74 -5.68 -3.34
C ALA A 21 16.61 -4.64 -3.16
N ALA A 22 15.37 -5.00 -3.51
CA ALA A 22 14.21 -4.14 -3.28
C ALA A 22 13.98 -3.90 -1.78
N ALA A 23 14.03 -4.95 -0.96
CA ALA A 23 13.89 -4.82 0.50
C ALA A 23 14.98 -3.94 1.11
N GLU A 24 16.23 -4.05 0.66
CA GLU A 24 17.32 -3.16 1.08
C GLU A 24 17.10 -1.72 0.62
N TRP A 25 16.62 -1.51 -0.60
CA TRP A 25 16.39 -0.18 -1.16
C TRP A 25 15.30 0.59 -0.42
N ILE A 26 14.19 -0.08 -0.07
CA ILE A 26 13.08 0.55 0.65
C ILE A 26 13.33 0.67 2.15
N HIS A 27 14.32 -0.02 2.71
CA HIS A 27 14.56 -0.06 4.17
C HIS A 27 14.60 1.33 4.86
N PRO A 28 15.18 2.40 4.28
CA PRO A 28 15.19 3.72 4.90
C PRO A 28 13.84 4.42 4.91
N TYR A 29 12.85 3.93 4.15
CA TYR A 29 11.54 4.53 4.05
C TYR A 29 10.73 4.29 5.32
N SER A 30 10.10 5.34 5.86
CA SER A 30 9.36 5.27 7.13
C SER A 30 8.17 4.31 7.11
N GLN A 31 7.67 3.95 5.92
CA GLN A 31 6.59 2.99 5.73
C GLN A 31 7.08 1.71 5.05
N ALA A 32 8.37 1.35 5.18
CA ALA A 32 8.92 0.12 4.61
C ALA A 32 8.16 -1.14 5.07
N CYS A 33 7.65 -1.15 6.31
CA CYS A 33 6.82 -2.26 6.81
C CYS A 33 5.56 -2.44 5.96
N HIS A 34 4.84 -1.37 5.63
CA HIS A 34 3.68 -1.40 4.73
C HIS A 34 4.04 -2.02 3.39
N LEU A 35 5.16 -1.61 2.78
CA LEU A 35 5.57 -2.14 1.48
C LEU A 35 5.86 -3.66 1.51
N MET A 36 6.53 -4.13 2.57
CA MET A 36 6.82 -5.57 2.74
C MET A 36 5.53 -6.36 3.00
N ARG A 37 4.64 -5.82 3.83
CA ARG A 37 3.36 -6.45 4.16
C ARG A 37 2.39 -6.46 2.99
N ALA A 38 2.42 -5.45 2.11
CA ALA A 38 1.65 -5.43 0.87
C ALA A 38 2.01 -6.62 -0.03
N ARG A 39 3.30 -6.97 -0.11
CA ARG A 39 3.77 -8.15 -0.84
C ARG A 39 3.35 -9.46 -0.18
N ASP A 40 3.43 -9.56 1.14
CA ASP A 40 2.98 -10.75 1.87
C ASP A 40 1.48 -10.98 1.67
N TRP A 41 0.66 -9.93 1.78
CA TRP A 41 -0.77 -9.98 1.47
C TRP A 41 -1.04 -10.38 0.04
N LEU A 42 -0.32 -9.79 -0.92
CA LEU A 42 -0.44 -10.14 -2.33
C LEU A 42 -0.22 -11.65 -2.55
N VAL A 43 0.85 -12.21 -2.00
CA VAL A 43 1.14 -13.65 -2.15
C VAL A 43 0.11 -14.51 -1.42
N HIS A 44 -0.42 -14.04 -0.29
CA HIS A 44 -1.47 -14.74 0.44
C HIS A 44 -2.77 -14.85 -0.37
N ILE A 45 -3.21 -13.75 -1.01
CA ILE A 45 -4.47 -13.71 -1.78
C ILE A 45 -4.32 -14.20 -3.22
N ALA A 46 -3.11 -14.13 -3.78
CA ALA A 46 -2.74 -14.59 -5.12
C ALA A 46 -1.42 -15.38 -5.06
N PRO A 47 -1.45 -16.67 -4.70
CA PRO A 47 -0.24 -17.49 -4.53
C PRO A 47 0.60 -17.68 -5.80
N ASP A 48 0.03 -17.42 -6.96
CA ASP A 48 0.65 -17.45 -8.28
C ASP A 48 1.14 -16.07 -8.76
N ALA A 49 1.11 -15.05 -7.89
CA ALA A 49 1.59 -13.71 -8.20
C ALA A 49 3.01 -13.74 -8.79
N SER A 50 3.17 -13.06 -9.93
CA SER A 50 4.46 -13.04 -10.63
C SER A 50 5.52 -12.29 -9.81
N LEU A 51 6.78 -12.44 -10.20
CA LEU A 51 7.86 -11.65 -9.60
C LEU A 51 7.61 -10.14 -9.78
N GLU A 52 7.10 -9.72 -10.94
CA GLU A 52 6.77 -8.32 -11.22
C GLU A 52 5.68 -7.77 -10.29
N MET A 53 4.65 -8.56 -10.00
CA MET A 53 3.59 -8.19 -9.06
C MET A 53 4.13 -8.03 -7.64
N ARG A 54 4.96 -8.99 -7.19
CA ARG A 54 5.59 -8.93 -5.87
C ARG A 54 6.52 -7.72 -5.74
N LEU A 55 7.33 -7.44 -6.77
CA LEU A 55 8.18 -6.25 -6.81
C LEU A 55 7.35 -4.99 -6.77
N ALA A 56 6.30 -4.88 -7.61
CA ALA A 56 5.43 -3.72 -7.64
C ALA A 56 4.80 -3.44 -6.26
N ALA A 57 4.32 -4.47 -5.56
CA ALA A 57 3.82 -4.33 -4.19
C ALA A 57 4.89 -3.81 -3.23
N MET A 58 6.15 -4.25 -3.35
CA MET A 58 7.25 -3.79 -2.48
C MET A 58 7.70 -2.35 -2.74
N VAL A 59 7.35 -1.72 -3.86
CA VAL A 59 7.92 -0.42 -4.26
C VAL A 59 6.89 0.61 -4.70
N HIS A 60 5.59 0.30 -4.62
CA HIS A 60 4.53 1.12 -5.21
C HIS A 60 4.50 2.57 -4.72
N ASP A 61 4.90 2.81 -3.47
CA ASP A 61 4.90 4.13 -2.80
C ASP A 61 6.29 4.77 -2.67
N ILE A 62 7.31 4.21 -3.33
CA ILE A 62 8.71 4.59 -3.09
C ILE A 62 9.02 6.06 -3.41
N GLU A 63 8.19 6.71 -4.25
CA GLU A 63 8.35 8.14 -4.54
C GLU A 63 8.36 9.01 -3.27
N ARG A 64 7.62 8.59 -2.24
CA ARG A 64 7.48 9.28 -0.94
C ARG A 64 8.78 9.36 -0.15
N MET A 65 9.79 8.58 -0.52
CA MET A 65 11.14 8.64 0.06
C MET A 65 11.95 9.83 -0.50
N PHE A 66 11.55 10.38 -1.64
CA PHE A 66 12.29 11.42 -2.36
C PHE A 66 11.64 12.80 -2.24
N PRO A 67 12.44 13.89 -2.23
CA PRO A 67 11.90 15.24 -2.09
C PRO A 67 10.97 15.63 -3.26
N GLY A 68 9.93 16.38 -2.95
CA GLY A 68 9.00 16.94 -3.94
C GLY A 68 7.83 16.03 -4.30
N SER A 69 7.53 15.02 -3.49
CA SER A 69 6.34 14.17 -3.64
C SER A 69 5.07 14.99 -3.87
N PRO A 70 4.12 14.48 -4.68
CA PRO A 70 2.80 15.07 -4.78
C PRO A 70 2.20 15.26 -3.38
N ALA A 71 1.67 16.45 -3.13
CA ALA A 71 1.02 16.78 -1.87
C ALA A 71 -0.50 16.72 -2.04
N MET A 72 -1.18 16.16 -1.04
CA MET A 72 -2.63 16.15 -0.94
C MET A 72 -3.05 16.97 0.27
N ASN A 73 -4.09 17.78 0.12
CA ASN A 73 -4.73 18.42 1.28
C ASN A 73 -5.67 17.43 1.96
N MET A 74 -5.14 16.67 2.90
CA MET A 74 -5.84 15.59 3.61
C MET A 74 -7.09 16.04 4.38
N ALA A 75 -7.22 17.35 4.68
CA ALA A 75 -8.36 17.90 5.38
C ALA A 75 -9.61 18.04 4.49
N SER A 76 -9.45 18.17 3.16
CA SER A 76 -10.56 18.53 2.28
C SER A 76 -10.57 17.84 0.92
N GLN A 77 -9.44 17.30 0.46
CA GLN A 77 -9.33 16.65 -0.84
C GLN A 77 -9.96 15.25 -0.79
N PRO A 78 -10.64 14.79 -1.85
CA PRO A 78 -11.12 13.41 -1.97
C PRO A 78 -9.96 12.42 -1.99
N TRP A 79 -10.11 11.26 -1.35
CA TRP A 79 -9.06 10.22 -1.33
C TRP A 79 -8.86 9.55 -2.69
N ASP A 80 -9.87 9.64 -3.56
CA ASP A 80 -9.88 9.13 -4.92
C ASP A 80 -9.54 10.20 -5.98
N ASP A 81 -8.99 11.35 -5.57
CA ASP A 81 -8.65 12.43 -6.51
C ASP A 81 -7.64 11.94 -7.57
N PRO A 82 -8.05 11.83 -8.85
CA PRO A 82 -7.21 11.26 -9.89
C PRO A 82 -5.95 12.10 -10.12
N TYR A 83 -5.98 13.41 -9.90
CA TYR A 83 -4.80 14.25 -10.09
C TYR A 83 -3.70 13.90 -9.09
N TYR A 84 -4.08 13.59 -7.86
CA TYR A 84 -3.14 13.13 -6.84
C TYR A 84 -2.67 11.71 -7.13
N LEU A 85 -3.62 10.77 -7.32
CA LEU A 85 -3.31 9.35 -7.49
C LEU A 85 -2.40 9.11 -8.70
N PHE A 86 -2.67 9.74 -9.85
CA PHE A 86 -1.81 9.60 -11.03
C PHE A 86 -0.43 10.22 -10.83
N ALA A 87 -0.34 11.42 -10.25
CA ALA A 87 0.95 12.07 -10.02
C ALA A 87 1.83 11.22 -9.08
N HIS A 88 1.22 10.63 -8.06
CA HIS A 88 1.87 9.76 -7.08
C HIS A 88 2.34 8.45 -7.73
N SER A 89 1.42 7.69 -8.35
CA SER A 89 1.75 6.37 -8.91
C SER A 89 2.73 6.43 -10.08
N LEU A 90 2.61 7.44 -10.96
CA LEU A 90 3.51 7.58 -12.11
C LEU A 90 4.93 7.96 -11.68
N ARG A 91 5.07 8.79 -10.66
CA ARG A 91 6.37 9.17 -10.12
C ARG A 91 7.05 8.00 -9.42
N SER A 92 6.30 7.17 -8.70
CA SER A 92 6.82 5.89 -8.19
C SER A 92 7.28 5.00 -9.33
N ALA A 93 6.47 4.84 -10.38
CA ALA A 93 6.83 4.02 -11.54
C ALA A 93 8.09 4.54 -12.27
N GLU A 94 8.30 5.85 -12.33
CA GLU A 94 9.54 6.45 -12.85
C GLU A 94 10.75 6.10 -11.97
N SER A 95 10.63 6.29 -10.65
CA SER A 95 11.70 6.00 -9.69
C SER A 95 12.11 4.53 -9.72
N VAL A 96 11.13 3.64 -9.84
CA VAL A 96 11.32 2.19 -9.96
C VAL A 96 12.02 1.82 -11.26
N GLY A 97 11.67 2.46 -12.38
CA GLY A 97 12.36 2.24 -13.65
C GLY A 97 13.84 2.59 -13.58
N VAL A 98 14.17 3.74 -12.97
CA VAL A 98 15.57 4.13 -12.75
C VAL A 98 16.31 3.13 -11.86
N TRP A 99 15.67 2.68 -10.77
CA TRP A 99 16.26 1.70 -9.87
C TRP A 99 16.50 0.34 -10.54
N LEU A 100 15.50 -0.19 -11.28
CA LEU A 100 15.59 -1.46 -11.99
C LEU A 100 16.71 -1.47 -13.05
N ALA A 101 16.85 -0.36 -13.80
CA ALA A 101 17.93 -0.21 -14.77
C ALA A 101 19.33 -0.28 -14.11
N GLY A 102 19.43 0.06 -12.82
CA GLY A 102 20.65 -0.03 -12.04
C GLY A 102 20.97 -1.40 -11.44
N GLN A 103 20.05 -2.38 -11.51
CA GLN A 103 20.23 -3.69 -10.83
C GLN A 103 21.07 -4.70 -11.63
N GLY A 104 21.38 -4.41 -12.89
CA GLY A 104 22.19 -5.29 -13.75
C GLY A 104 21.60 -6.71 -13.83
N ASP A 105 22.45 -7.72 -13.61
CA ASP A 105 22.07 -9.13 -13.73
C ASP A 105 20.98 -9.56 -12.72
N ALA A 106 20.81 -8.86 -11.59
CA ALA A 106 19.74 -9.17 -10.64
C ALA A 106 18.34 -8.91 -11.24
N ALA A 107 18.23 -7.98 -12.19
CA ALA A 107 17.00 -7.75 -12.94
C ALA A 107 16.87 -8.60 -14.21
N ALA A 108 17.80 -9.53 -14.47
CA ALA A 108 17.73 -10.39 -15.65
C ALA A 108 16.46 -11.25 -15.63
N GLY A 109 15.65 -11.11 -16.69
CA GLY A 109 14.41 -11.87 -16.86
C GLY A 109 13.16 -11.25 -16.22
N VAL A 110 13.28 -10.08 -15.58
CA VAL A 110 12.13 -9.30 -15.11
C VAL A 110 11.68 -8.34 -16.20
N ASP A 111 10.38 -8.29 -16.46
CA ASP A 111 9.81 -7.28 -17.35
C ASP A 111 9.67 -5.93 -16.62
N GLU A 112 10.64 -5.03 -16.83
CA GLU A 112 10.63 -3.68 -16.25
C GLU A 112 9.35 -2.91 -16.58
N TYR A 113 8.84 -3.05 -17.81
CA TYR A 113 7.63 -2.35 -18.23
C TYR A 113 6.43 -2.83 -17.42
N GLU A 114 6.35 -4.13 -17.17
CA GLU A 114 5.28 -4.73 -16.38
C GLU A 114 5.33 -4.26 -14.91
N VAL A 115 6.50 -4.24 -14.27
CA VAL A 115 6.64 -3.70 -12.91
C VAL A 115 6.16 -2.26 -12.85
N ARG A 116 6.62 -1.41 -13.78
CA ARG A 116 6.25 0.00 -13.83
C ARG A 116 4.76 0.21 -14.11
N ARG A 117 4.18 -0.62 -14.97
CA ARG A 117 2.73 -0.59 -15.25
C ARG A 117 1.92 -0.94 -14.00
N LEU A 118 2.32 -1.98 -13.28
CA LEU A 118 1.66 -2.39 -12.04
C LEU A 118 1.77 -1.31 -10.96
N VAL A 119 2.95 -0.72 -10.79
CA VAL A 119 3.14 0.45 -9.89
C VAL A 119 2.28 1.63 -10.33
N ALA A 120 2.22 1.96 -11.61
CA ALA A 120 1.40 3.08 -12.11
C ALA A 120 -0.12 2.86 -11.88
N LEU A 121 -0.56 1.59 -11.83
CA LEU A 121 -1.97 1.22 -11.68
C LEU A 121 -2.36 0.81 -10.27
N HIS A 122 -1.43 0.72 -9.30
CA HIS A 122 -1.74 0.17 -7.98
C HIS A 122 -2.85 0.95 -7.25
N GLU A 123 -3.00 2.25 -7.51
CA GLU A 123 -4.08 3.07 -6.92
C GLU A 123 -5.46 2.81 -7.54
N LEU A 124 -5.54 2.29 -8.78
CA LEU A 124 -6.78 2.16 -9.54
C LEU A 124 -7.20 0.69 -9.76
N GLY A 125 -6.23 -0.21 -9.84
CA GLY A 125 -6.40 -1.61 -10.21
C GLY A 125 -6.72 -1.81 -11.69
N GLY A 126 -7.45 -2.90 -11.98
CA GLY A 126 -8.11 -3.19 -13.26
C GLY A 126 -7.37 -4.14 -14.19
N LEU A 127 -6.18 -3.78 -14.67
CA LEU A 127 -5.53 -4.52 -15.75
C LEU A 127 -4.47 -5.51 -15.24
N ARG A 128 -4.63 -6.79 -15.59
CA ARG A 128 -3.59 -7.84 -15.55
C ARG A 128 -2.75 -7.80 -14.26
N GLY A 129 -3.29 -8.24 -13.12
CA GLY A 129 -2.54 -8.26 -11.85
C GLY A 129 -2.66 -6.98 -11.02
N ALA A 130 -3.16 -5.87 -11.59
CA ALA A 130 -3.24 -4.60 -10.87
C ALA A 130 -4.28 -4.61 -9.74
N ASP A 131 -5.39 -5.36 -9.88
CA ASP A 131 -6.38 -5.50 -8.79
C ASP A 131 -5.80 -6.28 -7.60
N GLU A 132 -4.94 -7.28 -7.87
CA GLU A 132 -4.26 -8.07 -6.86
C GLU A 132 -3.21 -7.23 -6.12
N VAL A 133 -2.40 -6.46 -6.85
CA VAL A 133 -1.43 -5.52 -6.25
C VAL A 133 -2.15 -4.45 -5.42
N GLN A 134 -3.23 -3.87 -5.95
CA GLN A 134 -4.06 -2.91 -5.22
C GLN A 134 -4.64 -3.51 -3.94
N ALA A 135 -5.12 -4.76 -4.00
CA ALA A 135 -5.66 -5.44 -2.84
C ALA A 135 -4.58 -5.72 -1.78
N GLY A 136 -3.38 -6.13 -2.19
CA GLY A 136 -2.23 -6.31 -1.29
C GLY A 136 -1.86 -5.01 -0.56
N ASP A 137 -1.74 -3.91 -1.30
CA ASP A 137 -1.55 -2.56 -0.73
C ASP A 137 -2.68 -2.20 0.25
N SER A 138 -3.93 -2.38 -0.16
CA SER A 138 -5.08 -1.99 0.66
C SER A 138 -5.18 -2.76 1.99
N LEU A 139 -4.94 -4.08 1.96
CA LEU A 139 -4.89 -4.91 3.17
C LEU A 139 -3.73 -4.48 4.09
N SER A 140 -2.56 -4.25 3.51
CA SER A 140 -1.40 -3.78 4.26
C SER A 140 -1.61 -2.39 4.88
N PHE A 141 -2.30 -1.48 4.18
CA PHE A 141 -2.63 -0.18 4.74
C PHE A 141 -3.50 -0.32 5.99
N LEU A 142 -4.55 -1.15 5.92
CA LEU A 142 -5.46 -1.39 7.05
C LEU A 142 -4.73 -2.09 8.21
N GLU A 143 -3.83 -3.03 7.91
CA GLU A 143 -3.02 -3.74 8.92
C GLU A 143 -1.98 -2.81 9.59
N THR A 144 -1.22 -2.04 8.80
CA THR A 144 0.02 -1.41 9.27
C THR A 144 -0.07 0.11 9.43
N LEU A 145 -0.99 0.78 8.71
CA LEU A 145 -1.11 2.24 8.67
C LEU A 145 -2.39 2.78 9.33
N ALA A 146 -3.17 1.92 9.99
CA ALA A 146 -4.29 2.36 10.82
C ALA A 146 -3.86 3.33 11.94
N GLU A 147 -2.72 3.08 12.60
CA GLU A 147 -2.19 4.01 13.62
C GLU A 147 -1.73 5.35 13.03
N LEU A 148 -1.19 5.33 11.82
CA LEU A 148 -0.82 6.55 11.11
C LEU A 148 -2.08 7.40 10.83
N THR A 149 -3.18 6.75 10.43
CA THR A 149 -4.47 7.41 10.24
C THR A 149 -4.99 8.02 11.56
N ARG A 150 -4.88 7.30 12.68
CA ARG A 150 -5.20 7.84 14.01
C ARG A 150 -4.33 9.05 14.37
N THR A 151 -3.04 9.00 14.03
CA THR A 151 -2.12 10.12 14.25
C THR A 151 -2.55 11.35 13.46
N TRP A 152 -2.96 11.21 12.20
CA TRP A 152 -3.48 12.33 11.41
C TRP A 152 -4.69 13.00 12.05
N VAL A 153 -5.61 12.20 12.60
CA VAL A 153 -6.80 12.71 13.30
C VAL A 153 -6.40 13.44 14.59
N ARG A 154 -5.59 12.81 15.45
CA ARG A 154 -5.14 13.40 16.74
C ARG A 154 -4.36 14.70 16.55
N THR A 155 -3.57 14.79 15.47
CA THR A 155 -2.75 15.98 15.18
C THR A 155 -3.50 17.04 14.36
N GLY A 156 -4.76 16.80 14.00
CA GLY A 156 -5.58 17.74 13.25
C GLY A 156 -5.22 17.88 11.77
N VAL A 157 -4.43 16.96 11.21
CA VAL A 157 -4.14 16.88 9.76
C VAL A 157 -5.42 16.62 8.97
N CYS A 158 -6.32 15.81 9.52
CA CYS A 158 -7.67 15.61 9.01
C CYS A 158 -8.68 15.43 10.16
N SER A 159 -9.97 15.52 9.86
CA SER A 159 -11.02 15.20 10.84
C SER A 159 -11.16 13.69 11.04
N LYS A 160 -11.78 13.27 12.15
CA LYS A 160 -12.12 11.86 12.39
C LYS A 160 -12.93 11.27 11.23
N ALA A 161 -13.90 12.03 10.71
CA ALA A 161 -14.68 11.65 9.53
C ALA A 161 -13.83 11.44 8.27
N LYS A 162 -12.86 12.33 7.99
CA LYS A 162 -11.92 12.16 6.85
C LYS A 162 -11.02 10.94 7.06
N GLY A 163 -10.56 10.68 8.28
CA GLY A 163 -9.79 9.49 8.63
C GLY A 163 -10.58 8.20 8.36
N ALA A 164 -11.82 8.13 8.84
CA ALA A 164 -12.72 7.00 8.58
C ALA A 164 -12.99 6.82 7.08
N GLU A 165 -13.20 7.91 6.35
CA GLU A 165 -13.37 7.88 4.88
C GLU A 165 -12.14 7.27 4.17
N LYS A 166 -10.91 7.52 4.66
CA LYS A 166 -9.69 6.89 4.09
C LYS A 166 -9.70 5.39 4.32
N LEU A 167 -10.04 4.94 5.52
CA LEU A 167 -10.07 3.51 5.85
C LEU A 167 -11.13 2.79 4.99
N HIS A 168 -12.33 3.37 4.89
CA HIS A 168 -13.37 2.86 3.99
C HIS A 168 -12.89 2.81 2.53
N TYR A 169 -12.27 3.89 2.03
CA TYR A 169 -11.72 3.93 0.68
C TYR A 169 -10.73 2.78 0.40
N MET A 170 -9.86 2.44 1.35
CA MET A 170 -8.93 1.31 1.19
C MET A 170 -9.65 -0.03 1.12
N ALA A 171 -10.70 -0.24 1.92
CA ALA A 171 -11.47 -1.48 1.86
C ALA A 171 -12.35 -1.56 0.60
N ASP A 172 -13.04 -0.48 0.25
CA ASP A 172 -14.07 -0.43 -0.79
C ASP A 172 -13.49 -0.59 -2.21
N ARG A 173 -12.20 -0.24 -2.41
CA ARG A 173 -11.54 -0.42 -3.70
C ARG A 173 -11.15 -1.86 -4.01
N ILE A 174 -11.17 -2.76 -3.02
CA ILE A 174 -10.77 -4.16 -3.20
C ILE A 174 -11.80 -4.92 -4.03
N ARG A 175 -11.34 -5.55 -5.13
CA ARG A 175 -12.17 -6.38 -6.03
C ARG A 175 -11.87 -7.88 -5.93
N ILE A 176 -10.83 -8.25 -5.19
CA ILE A 176 -10.36 -9.64 -5.07
C ILE A 176 -11.18 -10.39 -4.01
N PRO A 177 -11.93 -11.45 -4.38
CA PRO A 177 -12.80 -12.15 -3.42
C PRO A 177 -12.07 -12.68 -2.18
N ALA A 178 -10.85 -13.20 -2.35
CA ALA A 178 -10.03 -13.70 -1.25
C ALA A 178 -9.61 -12.61 -0.25
N ALA A 179 -9.59 -11.35 -0.66
CA ALA A 179 -9.22 -10.19 0.15
C ALA A 179 -10.41 -9.56 0.90
N MET A 180 -11.65 -9.81 0.46
CA MET A 180 -12.83 -9.11 1.00
C MET A 180 -13.07 -9.36 2.49
N LYS A 181 -12.96 -10.62 2.93
CA LYS A 181 -13.16 -10.95 4.35
C LYS A 181 -12.06 -10.34 5.23
N PRO A 182 -10.76 -10.54 4.95
CA PRO A 182 -9.70 -9.89 5.73
C PRO A 182 -9.83 -8.36 5.75
N ALA A 183 -10.19 -7.74 4.62
CA ALA A 183 -10.38 -6.30 4.55
C ALA A 183 -11.49 -5.80 5.48
N ALA A 184 -12.61 -6.51 5.55
CA ALA A 184 -13.72 -6.16 6.44
C ALA A 184 -13.31 -6.24 7.93
N GLU A 185 -12.61 -7.31 8.31
CA GLU A 185 -12.13 -7.50 9.70
C GLU A 185 -11.08 -6.45 10.09
N LEU A 186 -10.15 -6.12 9.19
CA LEU A 186 -9.16 -5.06 9.43
C LEU A 186 -9.78 -3.67 9.46
N LEU A 187 -10.75 -3.39 8.58
CA LEU A 187 -11.49 -2.14 8.56
C LEU A 187 -12.23 -1.92 9.88
N GLU A 188 -12.96 -2.92 10.36
CA GLU A 188 -13.68 -2.87 11.63
C GLU A 188 -12.73 -2.47 12.77
N ALA A 189 -11.61 -3.19 12.91
CA ALA A 189 -10.61 -2.88 13.94
C ALA A 189 -9.96 -1.49 13.77
N ALA A 190 -9.72 -1.05 12.54
CA ALA A 190 -9.16 0.27 12.28
C ALA A 190 -10.14 1.39 12.64
N LEU A 191 -11.44 1.20 12.39
CA LEU A 191 -12.51 2.14 12.76
C LEU A 191 -12.74 2.17 14.28
N GLU A 192 -12.76 1.01 14.95
CA GLU A 192 -12.83 0.95 16.42
C GLU A 192 -11.71 1.79 17.06
N GLY A 193 -10.49 1.68 16.55
CA GLY A 193 -9.37 2.50 17.03
C GLY A 193 -9.52 4.01 16.75
N LEU A 194 -10.26 4.42 15.72
CA LEU A 194 -10.62 5.83 15.52
C LEU A 194 -11.70 6.27 16.50
N ASP A 195 -12.60 5.36 16.89
CA ASP A 195 -13.69 5.66 17.81
C ASP A 195 -13.25 5.95 19.25
N GLU A 196 -12.13 5.37 19.65
CA GLU A 196 -11.45 5.65 20.93
C GLU A 196 -10.79 7.04 20.99
N ILE A 197 -10.73 7.78 19.88
CA ILE A 197 -10.24 9.16 19.89
C ILE A 197 -11.38 10.06 20.37
N ASP A 198 -11.29 10.49 21.62
CA ASP A 198 -12.18 11.50 22.17
C ASP A 198 -12.12 12.79 21.33
N GLU A 199 -13.26 13.31 20.90
CA GLU A 199 -13.34 14.62 20.23
C GLU A 199 -13.11 15.79 21.20
N GLU A 200 -12.62 15.54 22.42
CA GLU A 200 -12.38 16.57 23.43
C GLU A 200 -11.21 17.50 23.05
N THR A 201 -11.64 18.65 22.54
CA THR A 201 -11.05 19.99 22.66
C THR A 201 -10.03 20.40 21.60
N LYS A 202 -10.55 20.96 20.50
CA LYS A 202 -9.92 22.15 19.90
C LYS A 202 -10.16 23.37 20.79
#